data_AF-A0A519PRD0-F1
#
_entry.id   AF-A0A519PRD0-F1
#
_cell.length_a   1.000
_cell.length_b   1.000
_cell.length_c   1.000
_cell.angle_alpha   90.00
_cell.angle_beta   90.00
_cell.angle_gamma   90.00
#
_symmetry.space_group_name_H-M   'P 1'
#
loop_
_entity.id
_entity.type
_entity.pdbx_description
1 polymer ?
#
loop_
_entity_poly.entity_id
_entity_poly.type
_entity_poly.pdbx_seq_one_letter_code
_entity_poly.pdbx_strand_id
1 'polypeptide(L)' 'FAATGVTTGALLDGVRMSNGLVTTHTLVMDSFSRTVRRIHTTRPL' A
#
# COMPACT_ATOMS: atom_id res chain seq x y z
N PHE A 1 1.28 -12.99 3.13
CA PHE A 1 1.87 -12.28 1.97
C PHE A 1 1.63 -10.78 2.11
N ALA A 2 2.59 -9.94 1.74
CA ALA A 2 2.42 -8.49 1.67
C ALA A 2 3.17 -7.94 0.45
N ALA A 3 2.56 -6.99 -0.24
CA ALA A 3 3.18 -6.27 -1.35
C ALA A 3 2.76 -4.80 -1.34
N THR A 4 3.72 -3.91 -1.60
CA THR A 4 3.52 -2.45 -1.68
C THR A 4 3.92 -1.97 -3.06
N GLY A 5 3.10 -1.12 -3.67
CA GLY A 5 3.41 -0.53 -4.97
C GLY A 5 4.52 0.51 -4.84
N VAL A 6 5.60 0.36 -5.60
CA VAL A 6 6.67 1.37 -5.71
C VAL A 6 6.34 2.34 -6.84
N THR A 7 6.04 1.81 -8.03
CA THR A 7 5.45 2.54 -9.16
C THR A 7 4.01 2.07 -9.38
N THR A 8 3.20 2.90 -10.04
CA THR A 8 1.80 2.55 -10.32
C THR A 8 1.73 1.34 -11.25
N GLY A 9 1.10 0.28 -10.76
CA GLY A 9 0.82 -0.92 -11.53
C GLY A 9 -0.67 -1.26 -11.51
N ALA A 10 -1.04 -2.37 -12.15
CA ALA A 10 -2.43 -2.79 -12.27
C ALA A 10 -3.11 -3.12 -10.92
N LEU A 11 -2.33 -3.50 -9.90
CA LEU A 11 -2.86 -3.96 -8.62
C LEU A 11 -2.60 -3.01 -7.45
N LEU A 12 -1.56 -2.19 -7.52
CA LEU A 12 -1.13 -1.32 -6.44
C LEU A 12 -0.68 0.01 -7.01
N ASP A 13 -1.09 1.07 -6.33
CA ASP A 13 -0.60 2.41 -6.64
C ASP A 13 0.85 2.56 -6.20
N GLY A 14 1.62 3.31 -6.98
CA GLY A 14 2.97 3.69 -6.59
C GLY A 14 2.99 4.63 -5.39
N VAL A 15 4.16 4.76 -4.79
CA VAL A 15 4.39 5.73 -3.71
C VAL A 15 4.13 7.14 -4.24
N ARG A 16 3.32 7.92 -3.53
CA ARG A 16 3.09 9.34 -3.84
C ARG A 16 3.66 10.20 -2.72
N MET A 17 4.46 11.20 -3.09
CA MET A 17 4.96 12.21 -2.17
C MET A 17 4.37 13.56 -2.54
N SER A 18 3.73 14.24 -1.59
CA SER A 18 3.12 15.55 -1.81
C SER A 18 2.97 16.29 -0.49
N ASN A 19 3.24 17.60 -0.48
CA ASN A 19 3.02 18.48 0.67
C ASN A 19 3.64 17.98 1.99
N GLY A 20 4.85 17.42 1.94
CA GLY A 20 5.50 16.87 3.14
C GLY A 20 4.93 15.53 3.63
N LEU A 21 4.04 14.89 2.86
CA LEU A 21 3.43 13.61 3.17
C LEU A 21 3.88 12.53 2.18
N VAL A 22 3.93 11.29 2.64
CA VAL A 22 4.08 10.09 1.81
C VAL A 22 2.84 9.21 1.96
N THR A 23 2.31 8.78 0.81
CA THR A 23 1.21 7.83 0.72
C THR A 23 1.67 6.55 0.06
N THR A 24 1.32 5.40 0.66
CA THR A 24 1.59 4.06 0.13
C THR A 24 0.30 3.26 -0.01
N HIS A 25 0.31 2.28 -0.92
CA HIS A 25 -0.77 1.31 -1.11
C HIS A 25 -0.19 -0.11 -0.98
N THR A 26 -0.70 -0.85 0.00
CA THR A 26 -0.23 -2.20 0.34
C THR A 26 -1.38 -3.21 0.28
N LEU A 27 -1.15 -4.36 -0.36
CA LEU A 27 -2.01 -5.54 -0.26
C LEU A 27 -1.43 -6.49 0.79
N VAL A 28 -2.23 -6.84 1.80
CA VAL A 28 -1.89 -7.86 2.80
C VAL A 28 -2.87 -9.03 2.66
N MET A 29 -2.34 -10.24 2.55
CA MET A 29 -3.11 -11.47 2.53
C MET A 29 -2.62 -12.40 3.63
N ASP A 30 -3.54 -12.93 4.42
CA ASP A 30 -3.25 -13.88 5.49
C ASP A 30 -4.15 -15.10 5.36
N SER A 31 -3.53 -16.27 5.20
CA SER A 31 -4.24 -17.55 5.05
C SER A 31 -4.81 -18.07 6.37
N PHE A 32 -4.22 -17.69 7.51
CA PHE A 32 -4.71 -18.12 8.82
C PHE A 32 -6.04 -17.44 9.13
N SER A 33 -6.10 -16.11 9.03
CA SER A 33 -7.36 -15.37 9.20
C SER A 33 -8.28 -15.38 7.97
N ARG A 34 -7.80 -15.90 6.83
CA ARG A 34 -8.50 -15.88 5.53
C ARG A 34 -8.87 -14.46 5.08
N THR A 35 -8.01 -13.49 5.37
CA THR A 35 -8.28 -12.08 5.06
C THR A 35 -7.44 -11.58 3.90
N VAL A 36 -8.05 -10.70 3.11
CA VAL A 36 -7.40 -9.88 2.08
C VAL A 36 -7.68 -8.42 2.44
N ARG A 37 -6.62 -7.63 2.62
CA ARG A 37 -6.71 -6.24 3.05
C ARG A 37 -5.95 -5.35 2.09
N ARG A 38 -6.59 -4.27 1.64
CA ARG A 38 -5.94 -3.17 0.92
C ARG A 38 -5.78 -2.01 1.89
N ILE A 39 -4.55 -1.61 2.11
CA ILE A 39 -4.18 -0.61 3.11
C ILE A 39 -3.63 0.61 2.37
N HIS A 40 -4.21 1.77 2.65
CA HIS A 40 -3.64 3.06 2.26
C HIS A 40 -3.14 3.76 3.52
N THR A 41 -1.88 4.13 3.52
CA THR A 41 -1.25 4.82 4.64
C THR A 41 -0.78 6.17 4.16
N THR A 42 -1.14 7.23 4.87
CA THR A 42 -0.58 8.58 4.69
C THR A 42 0.13 8.97 5.97
N ARG A 43 1.40 9.35 5.86
CA ARG A 43 2.23 9.80 6.99
C ARG A 43 3.08 10.99 6.56
N PRO A 44 3.53 11.85 7.50
CA PRO A 44 4.60 12.79 7.23
C PRO A 44 5.83 12.07 6.67
N LEU A 45 6.52 12.72 5.72
CA LEU A 45 7.76 12.20 5.14
C LEU A 45 8.78 11.89 6.25
#